data_AF-A0A2D6R1G7-F1
#
_entry.id   AF-A0A2D6R1G7-F1
#
_cell.length_a   1.000
_cell.length_b   1.000
_cell.length_c   1.000
_cell.angle_alpha   90.00
_cell.angle_beta   90.00
_cell.angle_gamma   90.00
#
_symmetry.space_group_name_H-M   'P 1'
#
loop_
_entity.id
_entity.type
_entity.pdbx_description
1 polymer ?
#
loop_
_entity_poly.entity_id
_entity_poly.type
_entity_poly.pdbx_seq_one_letter_code
_entity_poly.pdbx_strand_id
1 'polypeptide(L)'
;MTDKSVPEKLMAAVAAVDRAAEAVLSMRSLDERTLWQKLFPKRSERRQRHRVRRFIGTLDGVRAAEPHLLPPEALSQIRKRVEAVLGRLEDDIQARRPGPREGAMMATIIYKTTERFEGILTAVERGKHPQPKPGHLAPGDLQR
;
A
#
# COMPACT_ATOMS: atom_id res chain seq x y z
N MET A 1 -21.90 16.36 16.27
CA MET A 1 -20.58 15.91 16.74
C MET A 1 -19.77 15.55 15.51
N THR A 2 -19.01 16.50 14.98
CA THR A 2 -18.16 16.30 13.81
C THR A 2 -16.99 15.40 14.19
N ASP A 3 -16.88 14.30 13.47
CA ASP A 3 -16.05 13.14 13.76
C ASP A 3 -14.57 13.51 13.69
N LYS A 4 -14.00 13.99 14.80
CA LYS A 4 -12.56 14.24 14.94
C LYS A 4 -11.71 12.97 14.77
N SER A 5 -12.32 11.78 14.62
CA SER A 5 -11.61 10.50 14.63
C SER A 5 -11.02 10.09 13.28
N VAL A 6 -11.54 10.58 12.15
CA VAL A 6 -11.09 10.13 10.82
C VAL A 6 -9.69 10.66 10.45
N PRO A 7 -9.38 11.96 10.63
CA PRO A 7 -8.03 12.47 10.35
C PRO A 7 -6.95 11.85 11.23
N GLU A 8 -7.26 11.58 12.50
CA GLU A 8 -6.32 10.94 13.43
C GLU A 8 -6.00 9.50 13.05
N LYS A 9 -7.03 8.70 12.71
CA LYS A 9 -6.85 7.31 12.25
C LYS A 9 -6.07 7.26 10.93
N LEU A 10 -6.35 8.18 10.01
CA LEU A 10 -5.67 8.28 8.73
C LEU A 10 -4.19 8.64 8.91
N MET A 11 -3.87 9.66 9.70
CA MET A 11 -2.47 10.04 9.99
C MET A 11 -1.73 8.95 10.77
N ALA A 12 -2.42 8.21 11.67
CA ALA A 12 -1.84 7.04 12.32
C ALA A 12 -1.51 5.92 11.33
N ALA A 13 -2.34 5.72 10.29
CA ALA A 13 -2.06 4.78 9.21
C ALA A 13 -0.85 5.22 8.37
N VAL A 14 -0.72 6.52 8.04
CA VAL A 14 0.47 7.06 7.37
C VAL A 14 1.74 6.83 8.19
N ALA A 15 1.69 7.12 9.50
CA ALA A 15 2.82 6.85 10.39
C ALA A 15 3.14 5.36 10.51
N ALA A 16 2.15 4.48 10.35
CA ALA A 16 2.38 3.03 10.30
C ALA A 16 3.08 2.60 9.01
N VAL A 17 2.75 3.21 7.87
CA VAL A 17 3.48 3.01 6.59
C VAL A 17 4.93 3.40 6.76
N ASP A 18 5.22 4.55 7.36
CA ASP A 18 6.59 5.04 7.58
C ASP A 18 7.42 4.06 8.42
N ARG A 19 6.90 3.63 9.58
CA ARG A 19 7.56 2.63 10.44
C ARG A 19 7.75 1.28 9.75
N ALA A 20 6.77 0.85 8.94
CA ALA A 20 6.87 -0.42 8.25
C ALA A 20 7.86 -0.38 7.08
N ALA A 21 7.95 0.75 6.37
CA ALA A 21 8.95 1.00 5.33
C ALA A 21 10.35 0.96 5.92
N GLU A 22 10.60 1.70 7.01
CA GLU A 22 11.89 1.72 7.69
C GLU A 22 12.32 0.32 8.15
N ALA A 23 11.37 -0.48 8.61
CA ALA A 23 11.63 -1.86 8.97
C ALA A 23 12.09 -2.69 7.75
N VAL A 24 11.53 -2.48 6.56
CA VAL A 24 11.97 -3.15 5.33
C VAL A 24 13.35 -2.64 4.89
N LEU A 25 13.56 -1.32 4.88
CA LEU A 25 14.80 -0.69 4.42
C LEU A 25 16.01 -1.04 5.31
N SER A 26 15.79 -1.22 6.61
CA SER A 26 16.83 -1.63 7.57
C SER A 26 17.17 -3.12 7.55
N MET A 27 16.56 -3.92 6.67
CA MET A 27 16.88 -5.35 6.55
C MET A 27 18.28 -5.53 5.92
N ARG A 28 19.17 -6.23 6.62
CA ARG A 28 20.50 -6.61 6.08
C ARG A 28 20.37 -7.56 4.89
N SER A 29 19.44 -8.52 4.98
CA SER A 29 19.09 -9.44 3.90
C SER A 29 17.58 -9.64 3.87
N LEU A 30 16.99 -9.76 2.68
CA LEU A 30 15.63 -10.29 2.51
C LEU A 30 15.71 -11.82 2.62
N ASP A 31 15.96 -12.33 3.83
CA ASP A 31 16.34 -13.73 4.01
C ASP A 31 15.27 -14.74 3.57
N GLU A 32 15.74 -15.75 2.82
CA GLU A 32 15.02 -16.70 1.95
C GLU A 32 14.15 -17.74 2.68
N ARG A 33 14.28 -17.87 4.00
CA ARG A 33 13.41 -18.77 4.79
C ARG A 33 12.28 -18.03 5.47
N THR A 34 12.53 -16.79 5.86
CA THR A 34 11.56 -15.96 6.56
C THR A 34 10.46 -15.49 5.61
N LEU A 35 10.76 -14.75 4.53
CA LEU A 35 9.72 -14.19 3.63
C LEU A 35 8.69 -15.21 3.08
N TRP A 36 9.03 -16.50 3.10
CA TRP A 36 8.52 -17.50 2.17
C TRP A 36 7.46 -18.43 2.76
N GLN A 37 7.45 -18.68 4.07
CA GLN A 37 6.50 -19.64 4.65
C GLN A 37 5.06 -19.10 4.77
N LYS A 38 4.80 -17.80 4.51
CA LYS A 38 3.52 -17.16 4.90
C LYS A 38 2.87 -16.20 3.90
N LEU A 39 3.38 -16.04 2.69
CA LEU A 39 2.56 -15.47 1.61
C LEU A 39 1.44 -16.45 1.19
N PHE A 40 1.58 -17.73 1.54
CA PHE A 40 0.56 -18.79 1.43
C PHE A 40 0.38 -19.47 2.81
N PRO A 41 -0.75 -19.31 3.51
CA PRO A 41 -0.83 -19.61 4.95
C PRO A 41 -1.07 -21.09 5.27
N LYS A 42 -0.22 -21.69 6.13
CA LYS A 42 -0.64 -22.71 7.11
C LYS A 42 -0.81 -22.06 8.49
N ARG A 43 -1.83 -22.50 9.25
CA ARG A 43 -2.39 -21.82 10.44
C ARG A 43 -1.44 -21.68 11.66
N SER A 44 -0.32 -22.39 11.73
CA SER A 44 0.48 -22.53 12.98
C SER A 44 1.62 -21.52 13.17
N GLU A 45 2.00 -20.70 12.19
CA GLU A 45 3.23 -19.89 12.30
C GLU A 45 2.98 -18.39 12.57
N ARG A 46 2.08 -18.05 13.49
CA ARG A 46 1.53 -16.67 13.60
C ARG A 46 2.42 -15.58 14.23
N ARG A 47 3.64 -15.85 14.72
CA ARG A 47 4.36 -14.90 15.59
C ARG A 47 5.54 -14.10 15.01
N GLN A 48 6.07 -14.44 13.84
CA GLN A 48 7.06 -13.60 13.13
C GLN A 48 6.41 -13.00 11.87
N ARG A 49 5.89 -11.78 12.01
CA ARG A 49 5.21 -11.02 10.94
C ARG A 49 6.27 -10.41 10.01
N HIS A 50 6.36 -10.87 8.75
CA HIS A 50 7.32 -10.36 7.76
C HIS A 50 7.14 -8.87 7.51
N ARG A 51 8.26 -8.14 7.51
CA ARG A 51 8.30 -6.68 7.42
C ARG A 51 7.68 -6.16 6.11
N VAL A 52 7.94 -6.82 4.99
CA VAL A 52 7.33 -6.51 3.68
C VAL A 52 5.82 -6.72 3.68
N ARG A 53 5.33 -7.86 4.21
CA ARG A 53 3.89 -8.11 4.35
C ARG A 53 3.24 -7.08 5.27
N ARG A 54 3.91 -6.69 6.36
CA ARG A 54 3.44 -5.64 7.26
C ARG A 54 3.37 -4.30 6.54
N PHE A 55 4.36 -3.98 5.72
CA PHE A 55 4.37 -2.77 4.89
C PHE A 55 3.20 -2.74 3.90
N ILE A 56 2.96 -3.81 3.15
CA ILE A 56 1.78 -3.93 2.28
C ILE A 56 0.49 -3.77 3.09
N GLY A 57 0.38 -4.43 4.25
CA GLY A 57 -0.78 -4.31 5.13
C GLY A 57 -1.00 -2.89 5.68
N THR A 58 0.06 -2.10 5.86
CA THR A 58 -0.10 -0.68 6.24
C THR A 58 -0.62 0.18 5.09
N LEU A 59 -0.29 -0.15 3.83
CA LEU A 59 -0.91 0.50 2.66
C LEU A 59 -2.41 0.15 2.56
N ASP A 60 -2.78 -1.11 2.82
CA ASP A 60 -4.19 -1.51 2.90
C ASP A 60 -4.92 -0.72 4.01
N GLY A 61 -4.26 -0.46 5.13
CA GLY A 61 -4.78 0.37 6.22
C GLY A 61 -5.08 1.81 5.79
N VAL A 62 -4.16 2.45 5.04
CA VAL A 62 -4.40 3.78 4.48
C VAL A 62 -5.56 3.78 3.48
N ARG A 63 -5.61 2.76 2.61
CA ARG A 63 -6.68 2.62 1.61
C ARG A 63 -8.06 2.48 2.26
N ALA A 64 -8.15 1.84 3.42
CA ALA A 64 -9.38 1.67 4.17
C ALA A 64 -9.79 2.90 5.02
N ALA A 65 -8.85 3.81 5.32
CA ALA A 65 -9.03 4.93 6.25
C ALA A 65 -9.38 6.26 5.55
N GLU A 66 -10.24 6.22 4.53
CA GLU A 66 -10.66 7.43 3.79
C GLU A 66 -9.49 8.22 3.17
N PRO A 67 -8.70 7.61 2.27
CA PRO A 67 -7.46 8.20 1.74
C PRO A 67 -7.67 9.53 1.02
N HIS A 68 -8.88 9.86 0.57
CA HIS A 68 -9.20 11.13 -0.06
C HIS A 68 -9.05 12.35 0.85
N LEU A 69 -9.01 12.15 2.17
CA LEU A 69 -8.74 13.21 3.15
C LEU A 69 -7.24 13.43 3.39
N LEU A 70 -6.35 12.69 2.69
CA LEU A 70 -4.92 12.86 2.86
C LEU A 70 -4.46 14.23 2.34
N PRO A 71 -3.66 14.98 3.14
CA PRO A 71 -2.99 16.16 2.63
C PRO A 71 -1.93 15.75 1.59
N PRO A 72 -1.63 16.62 0.59
CA PRO A 72 -0.65 16.32 -0.46
C PRO A 72 0.73 15.89 0.08
N GLU A 73 1.15 16.45 1.20
CA GLU A 73 2.43 16.16 1.85
C GLU A 73 2.49 14.72 2.36
N ALA A 74 1.39 14.23 2.97
CA ALA A 74 1.30 12.85 3.45
C ALA A 74 1.27 11.86 2.27
N LEU A 75 0.59 12.20 1.17
CA LEU A 75 0.60 11.38 -0.04
C LEU A 75 2.00 11.33 -0.68
N SER A 76 2.72 12.45 -0.69
CA SER A 76 4.12 12.51 -1.12
C SER A 76 5.03 11.66 -0.24
N GLN A 77 4.81 11.66 1.08
CA GLN A 77 5.57 10.81 2.00
C GLN A 77 5.34 9.31 1.74
N ILE A 78 4.08 8.90 1.55
CA ILE A 78 3.76 7.50 1.19
C ILE A 78 4.47 7.12 -0.10
N ARG A 79 4.40 7.99 -1.13
CA ARG A 79 5.08 7.77 -2.41
C ARG A 79 6.57 7.50 -2.22
N LYS A 80 7.28 8.40 -1.52
CA LYS A 80 8.73 8.25 -1.26
C LYS A 80 9.06 6.94 -0.57
N ARG A 81 8.24 6.52 0.41
CA ARG A 81 8.45 5.25 1.13
C ARG A 81 8.18 4.03 0.25
N VAL A 82 7.16 4.07 -0.60
CA VAL A 82 6.88 3.02 -1.59
C VAL A 82 8.04 2.90 -2.57
N GLU A 83 8.48 4.01 -3.18
CA GLU A 83 9.60 4.04 -4.14
C GLU A 83 10.89 3.50 -3.50
N ALA A 84 11.22 3.91 -2.28
CA ALA A 84 12.40 3.40 -1.58
C ALA A 84 12.32 1.89 -1.32
N VAL A 85 11.15 1.37 -0.92
CA VAL A 85 10.97 -0.08 -0.70
C VAL A 85 11.04 -0.85 -2.02
N LEU A 86 10.46 -0.33 -3.10
CA LEU A 86 10.54 -0.95 -4.42
C LEU A 86 11.97 -0.99 -4.94
N GLY A 87 12.69 0.13 -4.90
CA GLY A 87 14.09 0.19 -5.30
C GLY A 87 14.95 -0.80 -4.51
N ARG A 88 14.73 -0.90 -3.19
CA ARG A 88 15.42 -1.90 -2.37
C ARG A 88 15.12 -3.35 -2.79
N LEU A 89 13.88 -3.66 -3.16
CA LEU A 89 13.49 -5.00 -3.63
C LEU A 89 14.16 -5.31 -4.99
N GLU A 90 14.19 -4.33 -5.88
CA GLU A 90 14.83 -4.43 -7.20
C GLU A 90 16.35 -4.61 -7.09
N ASP A 91 17.01 -3.85 -6.21
CA ASP A 91 18.44 -3.98 -5.92
C ASP A 91 18.78 -5.40 -5.43
N ASP A 92 17.94 -5.98 -4.56
CA ASP A 92 18.18 -7.31 -4.02
C ASP A 92 17.97 -8.40 -5.10
N ILE A 93 17.04 -8.21 -6.05
CA ILE A 93 16.92 -9.06 -7.26
C ILE A 93 18.20 -8.99 -8.09
N GLN A 94 18.69 -7.78 -8.38
CA GLN A 94 19.85 -7.58 -9.24
C GLN A 94 21.14 -8.14 -8.60
N ALA A 95 21.32 -7.92 -7.30
CA ALA A 95 22.50 -8.35 -6.57
C ALA A 95 22.58 -9.87 -6.41
N ARG A 96 21.44 -10.53 -6.14
CA ARG A 96 21.40 -11.98 -5.82
C ARG A 96 21.17 -12.88 -7.03
N ARG A 97 20.61 -12.35 -8.12
CA ARG A 97 20.18 -13.12 -9.30
C ARG A 97 19.34 -14.34 -8.88
N PRO A 98 18.19 -14.07 -8.24
CA PRO A 98 17.35 -15.11 -7.67
C PRO A 98 16.95 -16.16 -8.71
N GLY A 99 16.79 -17.41 -8.27
CA GLY A 99 16.29 -18.47 -9.15
C GLY A 99 14.87 -18.16 -9.67
N PRO A 100 14.36 -18.85 -10.70
CA PRO A 100 13.09 -18.50 -11.36
C PRO A 100 11.89 -18.35 -10.41
N ARG A 101 11.76 -19.26 -9.44
CA ARG A 101 10.69 -19.20 -8.42
C ARG A 101 10.83 -18.00 -7.50
N GLU A 102 12.06 -17.66 -7.15
CA GLU A 102 12.37 -16.56 -6.24
C GLU A 102 12.15 -15.21 -6.93
N GLY A 103 12.65 -15.07 -8.17
CA GLY A 103 12.42 -13.89 -9.00
C GLY A 103 10.94 -13.63 -9.26
N ALA A 104 10.16 -14.65 -9.60
CA ALA A 104 8.71 -14.52 -9.78
C ALA A 104 8.00 -14.03 -8.52
N MET A 105 8.47 -14.43 -7.34
CA MET A 105 7.87 -13.99 -6.08
C MET A 105 8.26 -12.55 -5.72
N MET A 106 9.52 -12.16 -5.89
CA MET A 106 9.93 -10.76 -5.67
C MET A 106 9.21 -9.82 -6.63
N ALA A 107 9.06 -10.22 -7.90
CA ALA A 107 8.22 -9.52 -8.87
C ALA A 107 6.76 -9.43 -8.41
N THR A 108 6.21 -10.48 -7.78
CA THR A 108 4.86 -10.46 -7.21
C THR A 108 4.74 -9.47 -6.04
N ILE A 109 5.75 -9.38 -5.17
CA ILE A 109 5.77 -8.42 -4.06
C ILE A 109 5.81 -6.99 -4.59
N ILE A 110 6.68 -6.72 -5.57
CA ILE A 110 6.78 -5.43 -6.26
C ILE A 110 5.41 -5.07 -6.85
N TYR A 111 4.85 -5.97 -7.67
CA TYR A 111 3.53 -5.80 -8.28
C TYR A 111 2.44 -5.49 -7.24
N LYS A 112 2.37 -6.29 -6.16
CA LYS A 112 1.34 -6.10 -5.13
C LYS A 112 1.52 -4.78 -4.39
N THR A 113 2.75 -4.37 -4.11
CA THR A 113 3.04 -3.08 -3.46
C THR A 113 2.57 -1.92 -4.34
N THR A 114 2.92 -1.95 -5.62
CA THR A 114 2.48 -0.96 -6.61
C THR A 114 0.96 -0.92 -6.73
N GLU A 115 0.30 -2.09 -6.86
CA GLU A 115 -1.17 -2.20 -6.95
C GLU A 115 -1.87 -1.53 -5.74
N ARG A 116 -1.31 -1.66 -4.52
CA ARG A 116 -1.92 -1.03 -3.32
C ARG A 116 -1.75 0.49 -3.37
N PHE A 117 -0.58 0.97 -3.75
CA PHE A 117 -0.31 2.39 -3.82
C PHE A 117 -1.15 3.09 -4.90
N GLU A 118 -1.26 2.50 -6.08
CA GLU A 118 -2.17 2.98 -7.13
C GLU A 118 -3.62 3.01 -6.65
N GLY A 119 -4.05 1.99 -5.91
CA GLY A 119 -5.37 1.97 -5.28
C GLY A 119 -5.62 3.13 -4.30
N ILE A 120 -4.59 3.62 -3.60
CA ILE A 120 -4.66 4.83 -2.77
C ILE A 120 -4.82 6.07 -3.66
N LEU A 121 -4.01 6.19 -4.72
CA LEU A 121 -4.08 7.32 -5.65
C LEU A 121 -5.47 7.44 -6.30
N THR A 122 -6.00 6.33 -6.83
CA THR A 122 -7.34 6.30 -7.43
C THR A 122 -8.42 6.68 -6.41
N ALA A 123 -8.29 6.24 -5.15
CA ALA A 123 -9.25 6.60 -4.11
C ALA A 123 -9.19 8.10 -3.74
N VAL A 124 -7.99 8.69 -3.74
CA VAL A 124 -7.79 10.15 -3.58
C VAL A 124 -8.46 10.91 -4.71
N GLU A 125 -8.23 10.51 -5.96
CA GLU A 125 -8.80 11.15 -7.14
C GLU A 125 -10.33 11.08 -7.18
N ARG A 126 -10.92 9.91 -6.87
CA ARG A 126 -12.38 9.74 -6.79
C ARG A 126 -13.03 10.60 -5.71
N GLY A 127 -12.32 10.89 -4.61
CA GLY A 127 -12.83 11.80 -3.58
C GLY A 127 -12.83 13.26 -4.01
N LYS A 128 -11.91 13.68 -4.89
CA LYS A 128 -11.88 15.03 -5.47
C LYS A 128 -12.94 15.23 -6.56
N HIS A 129 -13.26 14.15 -7.28
CA HIS A 129 -14.28 14.13 -8.32
C HIS A 129 -15.27 12.99 -8.05
N PRO A 130 -16.26 13.19 -7.16
CA PRO A 130 -17.31 12.20 -7.00
C PRO A 130 -17.98 11.99 -8.35
N GLN A 131 -17.85 10.78 -8.91
CA GLN A 131 -18.57 10.46 -10.13
C GLN A 131 -20.06 10.71 -9.89
N PRO A 132 -20.78 11.35 -10.83
CA PRO A 132 -22.22 11.45 -10.73
C PRO A 132 -22.77 10.02 -10.64
N LYS A 133 -23.62 9.77 -9.63
CA LYS A 133 -24.27 8.46 -9.49
C LYS A 133 -24.94 8.11 -10.82
N PRO A 134 -24.80 6.87 -11.34
CA PRO A 134 -25.55 6.45 -12.51
C PRO A 134 -27.03 6.53 -12.14
N GLY A 135 -27.75 7.51 -12.70
CA GLY A 135 -29.14 7.80 -12.37
C GLY A 135 -29.47 9.25 -12.02
N HIS A 136 -28.50 10.17 -11.92
CA HIS A 136 -28.80 11.60 -11.86
C HIS A 136 -28.82 12.20 -13.27
N LEU A 137 -29.88 11.90 -14.02
CA LEU A 137 -30.31 12.79 -15.10
C LEU A 137 -30.71 14.10 -14.42
N ALA A 138 -30.02 15.19 -14.75
CA ALA A 138 -30.50 16.52 -14.39
C ALA A 138 -31.93 16.67 -14.95
N PRO A 139 -32.92 17.12 -14.17
CA PRO A 139 -34.23 17.47 -14.72
C PRO A 139 -34.05 18.76 -15.52
N GLY A 140 -33.63 18.63 -16.79
CA GLY A 140 -33.32 19.76 -17.66
C GLY A 140 -33.40 19.44 -19.15
N ASP A 141 -33.11 18.21 -19.56
CA ASP A 141 -33.00 17.87 -21.00
C ASP A 141 -34.20 17.08 -21.56
N LEU A 142 -35.39 17.28 -20.97
CA LEU A 142 -36.66 16.85 -21.55
C LEU A 142 -37.50 18.08 -21.89
N GLN A 143 -36.97 18.98 -22.71
CA GLN A 143 -37.76 19.90 -23.53
C GLN A 143 -36.87 20.60 -24.56
N ARG A 144 -36.76 20.01 -25.75
CA ARG A 144 -36.92 20.69 -27.05
C ARG A 144 -37.03 19.68 -28.18
#